data_AF-B3RKE3-F1
#
_entry.id   AF-B3RKE3-F1
#
_cell.length_a   1.000
_cell.length_b   1.000
_cell.length_c   1.000
_cell.angle_alpha   90.00
_cell.angle_beta   90.00
_cell.angle_gamma   90.00
#
_symmetry.space_group_name_H-M   'P 1'
#
loop_
_entity.id
_entity.type
_entity.pdbx_description
1 polymer ?
#
loop_
_entity_poly.entity_id
_entity_poly.type
_entity_poly.pdbx_seq_one_letter_code
_entity_poly.pdbx_strand_id
1 'polypeptide(L)'
;MSDVTRHGSTFVWGYGSDNGPSKWGQYYPICLGKRQSPINIDSLRTTFNPKLEHIQASHYISPQPNIKTTLTNIGKSIFIQPAIDYSPVLVDPLNSGVFYRAHHLHFHWGASDNYGSENAIDNKYYPIEIHIVHYNIKYQNVLQAIPKPDGLAVIGIFAKIGEGSAGFSWLLQYMQKLQYKDETVTANGFSYSSFLPKDMSKYFTFPGSLTTPLCEESVRWIVMEEPITISSQQSSFNLILHV
;
A
#
# COMPACT_ATOMS: atom_id res chain seq x y z
N MET A 1 12.79 24.01 -6.87
CA MET A 1 12.66 25.15 -5.93
C MET A 1 11.85 24.64 -4.76
N SER A 2 12.33 24.58 -3.53
CA SER A 2 13.42 25.29 -2.86
C SER A 2 14.17 24.32 -1.93
N ASP A 3 15.50 24.26 -2.06
CA ASP A 3 16.37 23.67 -1.04
C ASP A 3 16.31 24.54 0.21
N VAL A 4 15.53 24.08 1.19
CA VAL A 4 15.54 24.65 2.55
C VAL A 4 16.19 23.61 3.45
N THR A 5 17.47 23.79 3.74
CA THR A 5 18.20 23.00 4.75
C THR A 5 18.23 23.76 6.06
N ARG A 6 17.62 23.19 7.11
CA ARG A 6 17.71 23.68 8.49
C ARG A 6 18.90 22.99 9.17
N HIS A 7 19.79 23.77 9.80
CA HIS A 7 20.85 23.24 10.65
C HIS A 7 20.25 22.76 11.99
N GLY A 8 20.53 21.51 12.37
CA GLY A 8 20.07 20.89 13.62
C GLY A 8 19.03 19.78 13.39
N SER A 9 19.45 18.52 13.62
CA SER A 9 18.71 17.25 13.53
C SER A 9 17.67 17.13 12.40
N THR A 10 17.98 16.34 11.38
CA THR A 10 16.98 15.85 10.42
C THR A 10 15.87 15.13 11.19
N PHE A 11 14.64 15.63 11.10
CA PHE A 11 13.50 14.96 11.72
C PHE A 11 13.31 13.59 11.06
N VAL A 12 13.51 12.53 11.85
CA VAL A 12 13.26 11.16 11.41
C VAL A 12 11.83 10.81 11.81
N TRP A 13 10.93 10.82 10.84
CA TRP A 13 9.54 10.46 11.07
C TRP A 13 9.41 8.99 11.50
N GLY A 14 8.42 8.73 12.34
CA GLY A 14 8.05 7.42 12.87
C GLY A 14 6.55 7.38 13.14
N TYR A 15 6.13 6.48 14.02
CA TYR A 15 4.76 6.37 14.51
C TYR A 15 4.66 6.54 16.04
N GLY A 16 5.76 6.93 16.71
CA GLY A 16 5.80 7.15 18.16
C GLY A 16 5.24 8.52 18.59
N SER A 17 5.22 8.79 19.89
CA SER A 17 4.70 10.06 20.44
C SER A 17 5.44 11.30 19.92
N ASP A 18 6.75 11.17 19.69
CA ASP A 18 7.64 12.31 19.46
C ASP A 18 7.93 12.54 17.97
N ASN A 19 7.68 11.54 17.13
CA ASN A 19 7.91 11.60 15.69
C ASN A 19 6.77 11.02 14.83
N GLY A 20 5.61 10.79 15.45
CA GLY A 20 4.42 10.22 14.83
C GLY A 20 3.57 11.22 14.04
N PRO A 21 2.42 10.75 13.50
CA PRO A 21 1.52 11.54 12.65
C PRO A 21 1.15 12.93 13.19
N SER A 22 0.96 13.06 14.50
CA SER A 22 0.64 14.34 15.16
C SER A 22 1.76 15.40 15.05
N LYS A 23 2.97 14.99 14.70
CA LYS A 23 4.15 15.85 14.54
C LYS A 23 4.53 16.08 13.08
N TRP A 24 4.11 15.20 12.16
CA TRP A 24 4.54 15.24 10.76
C TRP A 24 4.28 16.59 10.09
N GLY A 25 3.10 17.19 10.32
CA GLY A 25 2.72 18.48 9.76
C GLY A 25 3.65 19.65 10.11
N GLN A 26 4.44 19.54 11.18
CA GLN A 26 5.42 20.56 11.58
C GLN A 26 6.65 20.58 10.68
N TYR A 27 6.98 19.44 10.06
CA TYR A 27 8.16 19.24 9.22
C TYR A 27 7.80 19.03 7.75
N TYR A 28 6.60 18.51 7.50
CA TYR A 28 6.05 18.19 6.20
C TYR A 28 4.67 18.84 6.08
N PRO A 29 4.59 20.13 5.68
CA PRO A 29 3.34 20.89 5.73
C PRO A 29 2.19 20.27 4.93
N ILE A 30 2.48 19.48 3.88
CA ILE A 30 1.47 18.77 3.08
C ILE A 30 0.69 17.76 3.94
N CYS A 31 1.28 17.22 5.00
CA CYS A 31 0.57 16.34 5.95
C CYS A 31 -0.56 17.06 6.72
N LEU A 32 -0.68 18.39 6.63
CA LEU A 32 -1.82 19.18 7.12
C LEU A 32 -2.84 19.48 6.01
N GLY A 33 -2.71 18.84 4.86
CA GLY A 33 -3.57 18.99 3.70
C GLY A 33 -5.02 18.59 3.96
N LYS A 34 -5.89 18.88 3.00
CA LYS A 34 -7.35 18.67 3.13
C LYS A 34 -7.83 17.35 2.52
N ARG A 35 -6.97 16.65 1.79
CA ARG A 35 -7.23 15.35 1.15
C ARG A 35 -6.23 14.31 1.63
N GLN A 36 -5.95 14.33 2.93
CA GLN A 36 -5.08 13.36 3.55
C GLN A 36 -5.76 11.99 3.63
N SER A 37 -4.94 10.95 3.60
CA SER A 37 -5.31 9.56 3.80
C SER A 37 -4.52 9.01 5.00
N PRO A 38 -4.99 7.95 5.67
CA PRO A 38 -6.20 7.16 5.38
C PRO A 38 -7.52 7.84 5.80
N ILE A 39 -8.65 7.20 5.50
CA ILE A 39 -9.99 7.63 5.96
C ILE A 39 -10.81 6.47 6.51
N ASN A 40 -11.83 6.80 7.30
CA ASN A 40 -12.96 5.90 7.51
C ASN A 40 -14.01 6.11 6.42
N ILE A 41 -14.28 5.08 5.63
CA ILE A 41 -15.30 5.08 4.59
C ILE A 41 -16.64 4.77 5.26
N ASP A 42 -17.52 5.77 5.32
CA ASP A 42 -18.92 5.60 5.73
C ASP A 42 -19.73 5.13 4.51
N SER A 43 -20.04 3.83 4.46
CA SER A 43 -20.66 3.18 3.30
C SER A 43 -22.02 3.81 2.94
N LEU A 44 -22.77 4.29 3.94
CA LEU A 44 -24.07 4.95 3.77
C LEU A 44 -23.96 6.35 3.15
N ARG A 45 -22.78 6.97 3.20
CA ARG A 45 -22.52 8.30 2.61
C ARG A 45 -21.78 8.22 1.28
N THR A 46 -21.50 7.02 0.79
CA THR A 46 -20.92 6.83 -0.53
C THR A 46 -21.96 7.02 -1.63
N THR A 47 -21.50 7.36 -2.83
CA THR A 47 -22.34 7.47 -4.01
C THR A 47 -21.97 6.35 -4.98
N PHE A 48 -22.94 5.49 -5.31
CA PHE A 48 -22.74 4.49 -6.34
C PHE A 48 -22.55 5.18 -7.70
N ASN A 49 -21.47 4.81 -8.40
CA ASN A 49 -21.18 5.30 -9.74
C ASN A 49 -21.21 4.13 -10.74
N PRO A 50 -22.24 4.01 -11.58
CA PRO A 50 -22.36 2.89 -12.54
C PRO A 50 -21.33 2.94 -13.67
N LYS A 51 -20.57 4.03 -13.81
CA LYS A 51 -19.50 4.17 -14.80
C LYS A 51 -18.16 3.62 -14.32
N LEU A 52 -18.05 3.25 -13.04
CA LEU A 52 -16.84 2.64 -12.51
C LEU A 52 -16.61 1.28 -13.16
N GLU A 53 -15.46 1.13 -13.81
CA GLU A 53 -15.08 -0.13 -14.43
C GLU A 53 -14.57 -1.14 -13.40
N HIS A 54 -14.68 -2.43 -13.72
CA HIS A 54 -14.15 -3.49 -12.86
C HIS A 54 -12.63 -3.55 -12.94
N ILE A 55 -11.98 -3.73 -11.78
CA ILE A 55 -10.54 -3.99 -11.73
C ILE A 55 -10.30 -5.44 -12.12
N GLN A 56 -9.56 -5.64 -13.20
CA GLN A 56 -9.30 -6.97 -13.74
C GLN A 56 -8.18 -7.67 -12.96
N ALA A 57 -8.54 -8.56 -12.05
CA ALA A 57 -7.59 -9.37 -11.28
C ALA A 57 -6.62 -10.17 -12.18
N SER A 58 -7.05 -10.52 -13.40
CA SER A 58 -6.23 -11.20 -14.39
C SER A 58 -4.98 -10.40 -14.79
N HIS A 59 -5.00 -9.07 -14.69
CA HIS A 59 -3.84 -8.23 -14.98
C HIS A 59 -2.74 -8.40 -13.93
N TYR A 60 -3.07 -8.90 -12.73
CA TYR A 60 -2.15 -9.09 -11.61
C TYR A 60 -1.60 -10.51 -11.49
N ILE A 61 -1.99 -11.40 -12.42
CA ILE A 61 -1.40 -12.73 -12.52
C ILE A 61 -0.02 -12.57 -13.17
N SER A 62 1.03 -13.09 -12.50
CA SER A 62 2.38 -13.03 -13.05
C SER A 62 2.44 -13.82 -14.36
N PRO A 63 2.79 -13.21 -15.49
CA PRO A 63 2.89 -13.92 -16.76
C PRO A 63 4.09 -14.88 -16.80
N GLN A 64 5.03 -14.75 -15.85
CA GLN A 64 6.23 -15.59 -15.78
C GLN A 64 6.46 -16.17 -14.37
N PRO A 65 6.81 -17.46 -14.26
CA PRO A 65 6.99 -18.15 -12.98
C PRO A 65 8.23 -17.71 -12.19
N ASN A 66 9.22 -17.08 -12.83
CA ASN A 66 10.54 -16.80 -12.25
C ASN A 66 10.91 -15.31 -12.23
N ILE A 67 9.95 -14.44 -11.90
CA ILE A 67 10.24 -13.01 -11.73
C ILE A 67 11.07 -12.83 -10.45
N LYS A 68 12.31 -12.38 -10.62
CA LYS A 68 13.14 -11.93 -9.49
C LYS A 68 12.44 -10.78 -8.80
N THR A 69 12.20 -10.96 -7.51
CA THR A 69 11.45 -10.01 -6.69
C THR A 69 12.30 -9.63 -5.50
N THR A 70 12.48 -8.33 -5.28
CA THR A 70 13.24 -7.83 -4.14
C THR A 70 12.28 -7.59 -2.98
N LEU A 71 12.59 -8.17 -1.83
CA LEU A 71 11.92 -7.87 -0.57
C LEU A 71 12.88 -7.05 0.28
N THR A 72 12.39 -5.96 0.88
CA THR A 72 13.20 -5.08 1.73
C THR A 72 12.44 -4.71 2.98
N ASN A 73 13.07 -4.84 4.15
CA ASN A 73 12.56 -4.24 5.38
C ASN A 73 12.97 -2.77 5.41
N ILE A 74 12.00 -1.86 5.28
CA ILE A 74 12.28 -0.41 5.27
C ILE A 74 12.27 0.20 6.70
N GLY A 75 12.26 -0.64 7.73
CA GLY A 75 12.20 -0.28 9.14
C GLY A 75 10.80 0.09 9.65
N LYS A 76 9.80 0.13 8.76
CA LYS A 76 8.40 0.45 9.09
C LYS A 76 7.38 -0.39 8.34
N SER A 77 7.83 -1.10 7.32
CA SER A 77 7.03 -1.92 6.43
C SER A 77 7.96 -2.90 5.70
N ILE A 78 7.39 -3.94 5.09
CA ILE A 78 8.10 -4.81 4.15
C ILE A 78 7.68 -4.42 2.74
N PHE A 79 8.64 -3.97 1.94
CA PHE A 79 8.42 -3.67 0.53
C PHE A 79 8.67 -4.93 -0.28
N ILE A 80 7.74 -5.24 -1.19
CA ILE A 80 7.92 -6.29 -2.21
C ILE A 80 7.89 -5.59 -3.57
N GLN A 81 9.01 -5.67 -4.28
CA GLN A 81 9.24 -4.97 -5.54
C GLN A 81 9.74 -5.94 -6.61
N PRO A 82 8.84 -6.42 -7.49
CA PRO A 82 9.21 -7.19 -8.66
C PRO A 82 9.96 -6.33 -9.68
N ALA A 83 10.68 -6.97 -10.62
CA ALA A 83 11.24 -6.26 -11.76
C ALA A 83 10.15 -5.55 -12.58
N ILE A 84 10.40 -4.28 -12.93
CA ILE A 84 9.39 -3.36 -13.47
C ILE A 84 8.77 -3.84 -14.79
N ASP A 85 9.54 -4.54 -15.62
CA ASP A 85 9.11 -5.07 -16.93
C ASP A 85 8.00 -6.13 -16.81
N TYR A 86 7.81 -6.69 -15.61
CA TYR A 86 6.78 -7.67 -15.30
C TYR A 86 5.70 -7.15 -14.35
N SER A 87 5.72 -5.85 -14.06
CA SER A 87 4.76 -5.25 -13.14
C SER A 87 3.42 -5.03 -13.84
N PRO A 88 2.30 -5.37 -13.17
CA PRO A 88 0.96 -5.22 -13.74
C PRO A 88 0.63 -3.75 -13.99
N VAL A 89 -0.27 -3.53 -14.95
CA VAL A 89 -0.79 -2.21 -15.29
C VAL A 89 -2.27 -2.15 -14.90
N LEU A 90 -2.56 -1.27 -13.96
CA LEU A 90 -3.91 -0.87 -13.59
C LEU A 90 -4.47 0.10 -14.64
N VAL A 91 -5.69 -0.15 -15.09
CA VAL A 91 -6.48 0.80 -15.86
C VAL A 91 -7.29 1.63 -14.85
N ASP A 92 -7.30 2.96 -14.97
CA ASP A 92 -8.06 3.81 -14.05
C ASP A 92 -9.56 3.51 -14.16
N PRO A 93 -10.24 3.14 -13.06
CA PRO A 93 -11.65 2.78 -13.11
C PRO A 93 -12.60 3.93 -13.49
N LEU A 94 -12.16 5.20 -13.42
CA LEU A 94 -12.94 6.36 -13.89
C LEU A 94 -12.55 6.82 -15.30
N ASN A 95 -11.45 6.31 -15.86
CA ASN A 95 -10.96 6.73 -17.17
C ASN A 95 -10.10 5.63 -17.82
N SER A 96 -10.69 4.83 -18.69
CA SER A 96 -10.02 3.73 -19.38
C SER A 96 -8.83 4.13 -20.28
N GLY A 97 -8.63 5.42 -20.53
CA GLY A 97 -7.44 5.95 -21.21
C GLY A 97 -6.25 6.25 -20.28
N VAL A 98 -6.38 6.07 -18.96
CA VAL A 98 -5.32 6.34 -17.98
C VAL A 98 -4.82 5.02 -17.41
N PHE A 99 -3.50 4.87 -17.35
CA PHE A 99 -2.83 3.64 -16.98
C PHE A 99 -1.78 3.90 -15.89
N TYR A 100 -1.76 3.02 -14.88
CA TYR A 100 -0.83 3.08 -13.77
C TYR A 100 -0.06 1.77 -13.66
N ARG A 101 1.27 1.82 -13.72
CA ARG A 101 2.12 0.63 -13.56
C ARG A 101 2.42 0.40 -12.08
N ALA A 102 2.27 -0.83 -11.61
CA ALA A 102 2.64 -1.18 -10.24
C ALA A 102 4.14 -0.96 -10.03
N HIS A 103 4.49 -0.38 -8.89
CA HIS A 103 5.88 -0.15 -8.49
C HIS A 103 6.29 -1.15 -7.41
N HIS A 104 5.48 -1.26 -6.37
CA HIS A 104 5.74 -2.15 -5.24
C HIS A 104 4.41 -2.41 -4.52
N LEU A 105 4.43 -3.38 -3.61
CA LEU A 105 3.42 -3.46 -2.56
C LEU A 105 4.09 -3.47 -1.19
N HIS A 106 3.34 -3.06 -0.19
CA HIS A 106 3.80 -3.02 1.19
C HIS A 106 2.64 -3.23 2.17
N PHE A 107 2.97 -3.39 3.44
CA PHE A 107 2.01 -3.78 4.48
C PHE A 107 1.96 -2.74 5.59
N HIS A 108 0.76 -2.55 6.12
CA HIS A 108 0.48 -1.88 7.38
C HIS A 108 -0.13 -2.90 8.33
N TRP A 109 0.27 -2.84 9.59
CA TRP A 109 -0.18 -3.75 10.63
C TRP A 109 -0.20 -3.00 11.95
N GLY A 110 -0.90 -3.57 12.94
CA GLY A 110 -0.92 -3.04 14.29
C GLY A 110 -0.63 -4.10 15.33
N ALA A 111 -0.89 -3.75 16.59
CA ALA A 111 -0.58 -4.61 17.73
C ALA A 111 -1.67 -5.65 18.03
N SER A 112 -2.81 -5.62 17.34
CA SER A 112 -3.94 -6.50 17.61
C SER A 112 -4.68 -6.90 16.34
N ASP A 113 -5.39 -8.03 16.40
CA ASP A 113 -6.19 -8.54 15.28
C ASP A 113 -7.38 -7.64 14.90
N ASN A 114 -7.68 -6.59 15.65
CA ASN A 114 -8.79 -5.67 15.37
C ASN A 114 -8.32 -4.26 15.00
N TYR A 115 -7.02 -4.01 14.95
CA TYR A 115 -6.49 -2.67 14.71
C TYR A 115 -5.09 -2.74 14.11
N GLY A 116 -4.98 -2.39 12.83
CA GLY A 116 -3.73 -2.41 12.08
C GLY A 116 -3.82 -1.94 10.63
N SER A 117 -5.01 -1.99 10.04
CA SER A 117 -5.32 -1.28 8.81
C SER A 117 -5.28 0.24 9.01
N GLU A 118 -4.91 0.97 7.96
CA GLU A 118 -4.91 2.43 7.96
C GLU A 118 -6.32 2.95 7.66
N ASN A 119 -6.93 2.47 6.58
CA ASN A 119 -8.32 2.72 6.26
C ASN A 119 -9.26 1.87 7.12
N ALA A 120 -10.51 2.32 7.20
CA ALA A 120 -11.61 1.58 7.79
C ALA A 120 -12.85 1.67 6.90
N ILE A 121 -13.76 0.70 7.02
CA ILE A 121 -15.11 0.78 6.45
C ILE A 121 -16.08 0.71 7.63
N ASP A 122 -16.95 1.70 7.78
CA ASP A 122 -17.94 1.80 8.86
C ASP A 122 -17.31 1.64 10.26
N ASN A 123 -16.15 2.26 10.47
CA ASN A 123 -15.30 2.19 11.66
C ASN A 123 -14.76 0.79 11.98
N LYS A 124 -14.86 -0.15 11.04
CA LYS A 124 -14.25 -1.46 11.14
C LYS A 124 -12.84 -1.45 10.57
N TYR A 125 -11.90 -1.75 11.43
CA TYR A 125 -10.49 -1.94 11.11
C TYR A 125 -10.17 -3.44 10.95
N TYR A 126 -9.03 -3.72 10.34
CA TYR A 126 -8.52 -5.07 10.08
C TYR A 126 -7.11 -5.24 10.66
N PRO A 127 -6.65 -6.48 10.92
CA PRO A 127 -5.30 -6.74 11.43
C PRO A 127 -4.20 -6.13 10.56
N ILE A 128 -4.36 -6.25 9.23
CA ILE A 128 -3.38 -5.83 8.23
C ILE A 128 -4.09 -5.14 7.07
N GLU A 129 -3.45 -4.13 6.50
CA GLU A 129 -3.80 -3.56 5.20
C GLU A 129 -2.59 -3.63 4.26
N ILE A 130 -2.84 -4.07 3.03
CA ILE A 130 -1.85 -4.20 1.97
C ILE A 130 -2.08 -3.05 1.00
N HIS A 131 -1.02 -2.34 0.65
CA HIS A 131 -1.07 -1.32 -0.38
C HIS A 131 -0.27 -1.77 -1.59
N ILE A 132 -0.91 -1.83 -2.75
CA ILE A 132 -0.24 -1.98 -4.04
C ILE A 132 -0.15 -0.59 -4.67
N VAL A 133 1.06 -0.04 -4.72
CA VAL A 133 1.31 1.31 -5.21
C VAL A 133 1.64 1.27 -6.70
N HIS A 134 0.91 2.07 -7.47
CA HIS A 134 1.10 2.24 -8.89
C HIS A 134 1.41 3.71 -9.21
N TYR A 135 2.18 3.94 -10.28
CA TYR A 135 2.46 5.28 -10.78
C TYR A 135 1.96 5.44 -12.21
N ASN A 136 1.47 6.63 -12.55
CA ASN A 136 0.91 6.94 -13.86
C ASN A 136 2.01 6.85 -14.92
N ILE A 137 1.79 6.02 -15.95
CA ILE A 137 2.83 5.70 -16.95
C ILE A 137 3.19 6.88 -17.86
N LYS A 138 2.39 7.96 -17.83
CA LYS A 138 2.75 9.21 -18.52
C LYS A 138 3.99 9.88 -17.93
N TYR A 139 4.37 9.53 -16.70
CA TYR A 139 5.59 9.96 -16.04
C TYR A 139 6.69 8.92 -16.21
N GLN A 140 7.94 9.39 -16.31
CA GLN A 140 9.09 8.51 -16.56
C GLN A 140 9.31 7.49 -15.42
N ASN A 141 9.03 7.87 -14.18
CA ASN A 141 9.21 7.03 -13.00
C ASN A 141 8.33 7.53 -11.83
N VAL A 142 8.26 6.73 -10.77
CA VAL A 142 7.46 7.04 -9.57
C VAL A 142 7.87 8.37 -8.92
N LEU A 143 9.16 8.73 -8.91
CA LEU A 143 9.63 9.98 -8.29
C LEU A 143 9.10 11.22 -9.00
N GLN A 144 8.97 11.18 -10.32
CA GLN A 144 8.35 12.27 -11.09
C GLN A 144 6.83 12.29 -10.96
N ALA A 145 6.22 11.15 -10.68
CA ALA A 145 4.78 11.01 -10.54
C ALA A 145 4.27 11.47 -9.16
N ILE A 146 4.99 11.18 -8.07
CA ILE A 146 4.62 11.50 -6.68
C ILE A 146 4.09 12.93 -6.48
N PRO A 147 4.72 14.01 -7.00
CA PRO A 147 4.24 15.37 -6.74
C PRO A 147 3.11 15.82 -7.69
N LYS A 148 2.49 14.90 -8.43
CA LYS A 148 1.51 15.22 -9.48
C LYS A 148 0.11 14.79 -9.04
N PRO A 149 -0.93 15.59 -9.33
CA PRO A 149 -2.29 15.34 -8.80
C PRO A 149 -2.91 14.01 -9.25
N ASP A 150 -2.45 13.46 -10.38
CA ASP A 150 -2.86 12.15 -10.88
C ASP A 150 -1.67 11.17 -10.97
N GLY A 151 -0.67 11.40 -10.11
CA GLY A 151 0.60 10.71 -10.08
C GLY A 151 0.50 9.25 -9.73
N LEU A 152 -0.33 8.93 -8.74
CA LEU A 152 -0.38 7.60 -8.13
C LEU A 152 -1.79 7.03 -8.10
N ALA A 153 -1.86 5.71 -8.15
CA ALA A 153 -3.06 4.95 -7.79
C ALA A 153 -2.65 3.86 -6.80
N VAL A 154 -3.38 3.74 -5.69
CA VAL A 154 -3.11 2.74 -4.66
C VAL A 154 -4.32 1.85 -4.48
N ILE A 155 -4.11 0.54 -4.60
CA ILE A 155 -5.11 -0.45 -4.22
C ILE A 155 -4.86 -0.81 -2.75
N GLY A 156 -5.83 -0.53 -1.89
CA GLY A 156 -5.86 -0.95 -0.49
C GLY A 156 -6.63 -2.25 -0.32
N ILE A 157 -6.01 -3.27 0.27
CA ILE A 157 -6.62 -4.57 0.52
C ILE A 157 -6.53 -4.90 2.01
N PHE A 158 -7.68 -5.12 2.64
CA PHE A 158 -7.73 -5.58 4.02
C PHE A 158 -7.44 -7.08 4.14
N ALA A 159 -6.80 -7.51 5.22
CA ALA A 159 -6.63 -8.92 5.56
C ALA A 159 -7.25 -9.22 6.92
N LYS A 160 -8.18 -10.19 6.98
CA LYS A 160 -8.86 -10.65 8.20
C LYS A 160 -8.39 -12.04 8.64
N ILE A 161 -8.53 -12.36 9.92
CA ILE A 161 -8.22 -13.69 10.45
C ILE A 161 -9.18 -14.74 9.84
N GLY A 162 -8.63 -15.87 9.38
CA GLY A 162 -9.33 -16.96 8.70
C GLY A 162 -8.39 -18.11 8.29
N GLU A 163 -8.66 -18.75 7.14
CA GLU A 163 -7.99 -19.99 6.70
C GLU A 163 -6.52 -19.83 6.28
N GLY A 164 -6.03 -18.59 6.14
CA GLY A 164 -4.71 -18.29 5.60
C GLY A 164 -4.71 -17.89 4.13
N SER A 165 -3.57 -17.39 3.66
CA SER A 165 -3.34 -17.10 2.23
C SER A 165 -2.00 -17.61 1.74
N ALA A 166 -1.96 -17.98 0.46
CA ALA A 166 -0.72 -18.39 -0.20
C ALA A 166 0.32 -17.27 -0.26
N GLY A 167 -0.12 -16.01 -0.42
CA GLY A 167 0.77 -14.84 -0.42
C GLY A 167 1.55 -14.70 0.89
N PHE A 168 0.86 -14.79 2.03
CA PHE A 168 1.53 -14.74 3.34
C PHE A 168 2.38 -15.98 3.60
N SER A 169 1.95 -17.17 3.20
CA SER A 169 2.78 -18.38 3.29
C SER A 169 4.08 -18.25 2.49
N TRP A 170 4.05 -17.59 1.33
CA TRP A 170 5.24 -17.27 0.55
C TRP A 170 6.11 -16.22 1.25
N LEU A 171 5.51 -15.13 1.74
CA LEU A 171 6.24 -14.06 2.44
C LEU A 171 7.01 -14.58 3.67
N LEU A 172 6.36 -15.42 4.48
CA LEU A 172 6.93 -15.95 5.72
C LEU A 172 8.22 -16.76 5.51
N GLN A 173 8.45 -17.32 4.32
CA GLN A 173 9.68 -18.05 3.99
C GLN A 173 10.92 -17.16 4.00
N TYR A 174 10.73 -15.84 3.86
CA TYR A 174 11.81 -14.86 3.74
C TYR A 174 11.99 -13.99 4.98
N MET A 175 11.02 -13.98 5.90
CA MET A 175 10.98 -13.05 7.04
C MET A 175 12.20 -13.15 7.98
N GLN A 176 12.79 -14.33 8.13
CA GLN A 176 14.01 -14.51 8.95
C GLN A 176 15.25 -13.81 8.36
N LYS A 177 15.22 -13.39 7.09
CA LYS A 177 16.29 -12.65 6.42
C LYS A 177 16.00 -11.14 6.32
N LEU A 178 14.91 -10.69 6.93
CA LEU A 178 14.37 -9.34 6.83
C LEU A 178 14.04 -8.78 8.22
N GLN A 179 14.72 -9.28 9.26
CA GLN A 179 14.42 -8.93 10.64
C GLN A 179 14.76 -7.47 10.93
N TYR A 180 15.85 -6.97 10.34
CA TYR A 180 16.36 -5.62 10.61
C TYR A 180 16.12 -4.68 9.45
N LYS A 181 16.01 -3.39 9.77
CA LYS A 181 15.91 -2.32 8.79
C LYS A 181 17.06 -2.40 7.77
N ASP A 182 16.73 -2.10 6.51
CA ASP A 182 17.59 -2.08 5.33
C ASP A 182 18.06 -3.47 4.85
N GLU A 183 17.69 -4.55 5.55
CA GLU A 183 17.88 -5.91 5.05
C GLU A 183 17.03 -6.16 3.80
N THR A 184 17.63 -6.87 2.85
CA THR A 184 17.03 -7.15 1.54
C THR A 184 17.30 -8.59 1.13
N VAL A 185 16.32 -9.23 0.50
CA VAL A 185 16.44 -10.57 -0.08
C VAL A 185 15.81 -10.63 -1.47
N THR A 186 16.42 -11.39 -2.37
CA THR A 186 15.81 -11.73 -3.66
C THR A 186 15.00 -13.02 -3.52
N ALA A 187 13.73 -12.96 -3.90
CA ALA A 187 12.79 -14.07 -3.91
C ALA A 187 12.34 -14.41 -5.34
N ASN A 188 11.80 -15.61 -5.49
CA ASN A 188 11.18 -16.11 -6.73
C ASN A 188 9.74 -16.53 -6.45
N GLY A 189 8.92 -16.70 -7.49
CA GLY A 189 7.55 -17.21 -7.35
C GLY A 189 6.55 -16.20 -6.77
N PHE A 190 6.89 -14.91 -6.78
CA PHE A 190 5.95 -13.86 -6.38
C PHE A 190 4.85 -13.67 -7.42
N SER A 191 3.62 -13.45 -6.94
CA SER A 191 2.51 -12.96 -7.76
C SER A 191 1.62 -12.03 -6.95
N TYR A 192 1.26 -10.89 -7.53
CA TYR A 192 0.35 -9.93 -6.91
C TYR A 192 -1.01 -10.55 -6.61
N SER A 193 -1.52 -11.43 -7.49
CA SER A 193 -2.81 -12.09 -7.30
C SER A 193 -2.91 -12.89 -5.99
N SER A 194 -1.78 -13.32 -5.42
CA SER A 194 -1.73 -14.01 -4.12
C SER A 194 -2.07 -13.12 -2.92
N PHE A 195 -2.15 -11.80 -3.13
CA PHE A 195 -2.49 -10.78 -2.14
C PHE A 195 -3.78 -10.01 -2.48
N LEU A 196 -4.52 -10.46 -3.50
CA LEU A 196 -5.77 -9.83 -3.94
C LEU A 196 -6.99 -10.65 -3.46
N PRO A 197 -8.14 -9.98 -3.24
CA PRO A 197 -9.38 -10.70 -2.99
C PRO A 197 -9.81 -11.47 -4.25
N LYS A 198 -10.61 -12.53 -4.05
CA LYS A 198 -11.15 -13.33 -5.16
C LYS A 198 -12.09 -12.52 -6.05
N ASP A 199 -12.84 -11.60 -5.45
CA ASP A 199 -13.73 -10.67 -6.13
C ASP A 199 -13.16 -9.26 -6.04
N MET A 200 -12.84 -8.69 -7.19
CA MET A 200 -12.37 -7.30 -7.31
C MET A 200 -13.42 -6.35 -7.91
N SER A 201 -14.67 -6.80 -8.06
CA SER A 201 -15.74 -6.01 -8.67
C SER A 201 -16.27 -4.91 -7.76
N LYS A 202 -16.09 -5.05 -6.44
CA LYS A 202 -16.58 -4.11 -5.43
C LYS A 202 -15.43 -3.41 -4.70
N TYR A 203 -15.45 -2.09 -4.76
CA TYR A 203 -14.46 -1.24 -4.14
C TYR A 203 -14.99 0.17 -3.94
N PHE A 204 -14.33 0.93 -3.08
CA PHE A 204 -14.53 2.36 -2.93
C PHE A 204 -13.37 3.11 -3.58
N THR A 205 -13.62 4.28 -4.17
CA THR A 205 -12.55 5.11 -4.72
C THR A 205 -12.71 6.58 -4.33
N PHE A 206 -11.59 7.23 -4.05
CA PHE A 206 -11.54 8.65 -3.67
C PHE A 206 -10.16 9.25 -3.96
N PRO A 207 -10.06 10.58 -4.19
CA PRO A 207 -8.79 11.27 -4.21
C PRO A 207 -8.25 11.44 -2.78
N GLY A 208 -6.97 11.14 -2.57
CA GLY A 208 -6.33 11.20 -1.26
C GLY A 208 -4.82 11.45 -1.37
N SER A 209 -4.08 10.98 -0.36
CA SER A 209 -2.64 11.19 -0.25
C SER A 209 -1.87 9.90 -0.01
N LEU A 210 -0.54 10.00 -0.06
CA LEU A 210 0.33 9.06 0.64
C LEU A 210 0.02 9.12 2.15
N THR A 211 0.06 7.96 2.82
CA THR A 211 -0.19 7.83 4.27
C THR A 211 1.09 7.98 5.11
N THR A 212 2.21 8.29 4.46
CA THR A 212 3.50 8.55 5.09
C THR A 212 4.10 9.83 4.53
N PRO A 213 4.99 10.52 5.27
CA PRO A 213 5.70 11.69 4.75
C PRO A 213 6.40 11.39 3.42
N LEU A 214 6.24 12.23 2.40
CA LEU A 214 5.82 13.64 2.44
C LEU A 214 4.30 13.91 2.38
N CYS A 215 3.45 12.89 2.47
CA CYS A 215 1.99 13.01 2.51
C CYS A 215 1.35 13.64 1.25
N GLU A 216 2.02 13.51 0.10
CA GLU A 216 1.59 14.09 -1.18
C GLU A 216 0.16 13.71 -1.52
N GLU A 217 -0.69 14.71 -1.80
CA GLU A 217 -2.10 14.55 -2.20
C GLU A 217 -2.23 14.21 -3.70
N SER A 218 -1.57 13.13 -4.10
CA SER A 218 -1.39 12.69 -5.49
C SER A 218 -1.99 11.31 -5.77
N VAL A 219 -2.73 10.76 -4.80
CA VAL A 219 -3.16 9.36 -4.81
C VAL A 219 -4.61 9.25 -5.16
N ARG A 220 -4.91 8.42 -6.16
CA ARG A 220 -6.22 7.80 -6.31
C ARG A 220 -6.29 6.53 -5.47
N TRP A 221 -7.09 6.55 -4.43
CA TRP A 221 -7.35 5.36 -3.62
C TRP A 221 -8.39 4.48 -4.28
N ILE A 222 -8.15 3.18 -4.22
CA ILE A 222 -9.07 2.12 -4.57
C ILE A 222 -9.06 1.10 -3.42
N VAL A 223 -10.02 1.19 -2.52
CA VAL A 223 -10.10 0.34 -1.34
C VAL A 223 -11.06 -0.81 -1.62
N MET A 224 -10.54 -2.03 -1.63
CA MET A 224 -11.33 -3.24 -1.89
C MET A 224 -12.33 -3.47 -0.75
N GLU A 225 -13.59 -3.77 -1.10
CA GLU A 225 -14.61 -4.08 -0.10
C GLU A 225 -14.38 -5.47 0.52
N GLU A 226 -14.05 -6.46 -0.32
CA GLU A 226 -13.78 -7.82 0.14
C GLU A 226 -12.34 -7.95 0.70
N PRO A 227 -12.17 -8.36 1.97
CA PRO A 227 -10.86 -8.63 2.53
C PRO A 227 -10.33 -10.00 2.10
N ILE A 228 -9.00 -10.15 2.04
CA ILE A 228 -8.36 -11.48 1.99
C ILE A 228 -8.36 -12.14 3.38
N THR A 229 -8.10 -13.44 3.43
CA THR A 229 -7.94 -14.19 4.69
C THR A 229 -6.48 -14.48 4.99
N ILE A 230 -6.10 -14.36 6.25
CA ILE A 230 -4.80 -14.76 6.79
C ILE A 230 -5.01 -15.59 8.07
N SER A 231 -4.13 -16.53 8.37
CA SER A 231 -4.24 -17.29 9.62
C SER A 231 -3.71 -16.45 10.79
N SER A 232 -4.05 -16.81 12.03
CA SER A 232 -3.50 -16.13 13.22
C SER A 232 -1.97 -16.21 13.29
N GLN A 233 -1.36 -17.27 12.75
CA GLN A 233 0.09 -17.36 12.63
C GLN A 233 0.64 -16.36 11.60
N GLN A 234 -0.07 -16.18 10.48
CA GLN A 234 0.32 -15.24 9.43
C GLN A 234 0.12 -13.77 9.85
N SER A 235 -0.89 -13.45 10.67
CA SER A 235 -1.09 -12.08 11.17
C SER A 235 0.05 -11.62 12.08
N SER A 236 0.73 -12.56 12.74
CA SER A 236 1.84 -12.29 13.66
C SER A 236 3.21 -12.15 12.97
N PHE A 237 3.26 -11.96 11.65
CA PHE A 237 4.54 -11.85 10.92
C PHE A 237 5.39 -10.67 11.39
N ASN A 238 4.75 -9.61 11.89
CA ASN A 238 5.40 -8.44 12.46
C ASN A 238 6.26 -8.76 13.69
N LEU A 239 5.96 -9.82 14.43
CA LEU A 239 6.75 -10.25 15.59
C LEU A 239 8.15 -10.75 15.21
N ILE A 240 8.39 -11.01 13.92
CA ILE A 240 9.72 -11.40 13.38
C ILE A 240 10.60 -10.16 13.14
N LEU A 241 9.99 -8.98 13.05
CA LEU A 241 10.68 -7.73 12.72
C LEU A 241 11.19 -7.04 13.99
N HIS A 242 12.44 -6.58 13.93
CA HIS A 242 13.03 -5.66 14.88
C HIS A 242 12.92 -4.24 14.31
N VAL A 243 11.74 -3.63 14.50
CA VAL A 243 11.39 -2.27 14.07
C VAL A 243 11.34 -1.28 15.22
#